data_AF-A0AAV3HGB5-F1
#
_entry.id   AF-A0AAV3HGB5-F1
#
_cell.length_a   1.000
_cell.length_b   1.000
_cell.length_c   1.000
_cell.angle_alpha   90.00
_cell.angle_beta   90.00
_cell.angle_gamma   90.00
#
_symmetry.space_group_name_H-M   'P 1'
#
loop_
_entity.id
_entity.type
_entity.pdbx_description
1 polymer ?
#
loop_
_entity_poly.entity_id
_entity_poly.type
_entity_poly.pdbx_seq_one_letter_code
_entity_poly.pdbx_strand_id
1 'polypeptide(L)'
;MEKQSGHVGMLFAMIIPILFGVFMLGSDGARALQTKARLEEAAEAAVLAVSAEDSENHTLAQNYIEHYVYDVEDIENLNVQRLSCEDMPDCQAGLSKGQARYFEYRVAGQTRHESWFPGQGVIVGFGETFDVTGSSKARRYQGQPVDITFIVDFSGSMNDHWSGGKKSKIEDLKDIIEKVTDELAQYNALNPEQTHRVAITGYNRRTINAGNNNKLIIRDQRITTKMGEYDKDDVVNFNKTIEQQFKVKGAAKRVPNGDDEAEFYDIFYTDKFDGFVKDVRGFKANGGTASLQGIIRAGQIVTQLAKRPKQLIIILSDGEDWNHYAEQTPKLVEKGMCTNILNMINGGKVTADNTSDSINVVNGVSQGMKTPDGEQMTASMSVIGFDYELDANVGLRNCVGVDNVYKAENTDDILNQILSLITEEVGHLTL
;
A
#
# COMPACT_ATOMS: atom_id res chain seq x y z
N MET A 1 60.64 -72.14 -10.70
CA MET A 1 59.66 -71.03 -10.58
C MET A 1 60.45 -69.73 -10.47
N GLU A 2 60.67 -69.05 -11.57
CA GLU A 2 61.26 -67.70 -11.57
C GLU A 2 60.19 -66.70 -11.10
N LYS A 3 60.49 -65.96 -10.04
CA LYS A 3 59.63 -64.87 -9.56
C LYS A 3 59.85 -63.65 -10.46
N GLN A 4 58.87 -63.34 -11.31
CA GLN A 4 58.78 -62.03 -11.97
C GLN A 4 58.37 -60.97 -10.94
N SER A 5 59.34 -60.33 -10.27
CA SER A 5 59.10 -59.24 -9.31
C SER A 5 59.35 -57.83 -9.85
N GLY A 6 59.74 -57.67 -11.14
CA GLY A 6 60.10 -56.37 -11.73
C GLY A 6 58.96 -55.62 -12.44
N HIS A 7 58.01 -56.32 -13.04
CA HIS A 7 56.97 -55.69 -13.89
C HIS A 7 55.91 -54.93 -13.08
N VAL A 8 55.55 -55.43 -11.89
CA VAL A 8 54.59 -54.76 -10.99
C VAL A 8 55.15 -53.43 -10.47
N GLY A 9 56.46 -53.36 -10.21
CA GLY A 9 57.11 -52.12 -9.76
C GLY A 9 57.11 -51.01 -10.81
N MET A 10 57.35 -51.34 -12.09
CA MET A 10 57.28 -50.36 -13.19
C MET A 10 55.84 -49.85 -13.42
N LEU A 11 54.85 -50.75 -13.36
CA LEU A 11 53.44 -50.39 -13.50
C LEU A 11 52.96 -49.49 -12.35
N PHE A 12 53.41 -49.79 -11.12
CA PHE A 12 53.12 -48.98 -9.94
C PHE A 12 53.77 -47.59 -10.02
N ALA A 13 55.02 -47.50 -10.50
CA ALA A 13 55.72 -46.24 -10.71
C ALA A 13 55.05 -45.34 -11.77
N MET A 14 54.38 -45.91 -12.76
CA MET A 14 53.62 -45.17 -13.77
C MET A 14 52.22 -44.74 -13.30
N ILE A 15 51.54 -45.57 -12.50
CA ILE A 15 50.15 -45.29 -12.07
C ILE A 15 50.06 -44.29 -10.92
N ILE A 16 50.99 -44.33 -9.96
CA ILE A 16 50.94 -43.44 -8.78
C ILE A 16 50.87 -41.95 -9.16
N PRO A 17 51.73 -41.42 -10.06
CA PRO A 17 51.67 -40.01 -10.42
C PRO A 17 50.31 -39.60 -11.02
N ILE A 18 49.68 -40.51 -11.77
CA ILE A 18 48.36 -40.28 -12.39
C ILE A 18 47.28 -40.22 -11.32
N LEU A 19 47.23 -41.20 -10.40
CA LEU A 19 46.26 -41.23 -9.31
C LEU A 19 46.43 -40.02 -8.38
N PHE A 20 47.68 -39.63 -8.11
CA PHE A 20 47.99 -38.49 -7.28
C PHE A 20 47.60 -37.16 -7.96
N GLY A 21 47.80 -37.03 -9.28
CA GLY A 21 47.31 -35.87 -10.03
C GLY A 21 45.78 -35.75 -10.02
N VAL A 22 45.05 -36.86 -10.16
CA VAL A 22 43.59 -36.87 -10.03
C VAL A 22 43.15 -36.49 -8.61
N PHE A 23 43.85 -36.99 -7.59
CA PHE A 23 43.60 -36.63 -6.20
C PHE A 23 43.82 -35.14 -5.92
N MET A 24 44.91 -34.56 -6.43
CA MET A 24 45.22 -33.13 -6.28
C MET A 24 44.16 -32.27 -6.94
N LEU A 25 43.84 -32.54 -8.21
CA LEU A 25 42.82 -31.81 -8.96
C LEU A 25 41.43 -31.97 -8.32
N GLY A 26 41.10 -33.17 -7.85
CA GLY A 26 39.85 -33.42 -7.13
C GLY A 26 39.76 -32.65 -5.81
N SER A 27 40.87 -32.52 -5.08
CA SER A 27 40.92 -31.82 -3.80
C SER A 27 40.81 -30.30 -3.97
N ASP A 28 41.63 -29.72 -4.85
CA ASP A 28 41.58 -28.27 -5.15
C ASP A 28 40.26 -27.90 -5.85
N GLY A 29 39.76 -28.75 -6.75
CA GLY A 29 38.45 -28.55 -7.40
C GLY A 29 37.30 -28.60 -6.40
N ALA A 30 37.31 -29.53 -5.44
CA ALA A 30 36.33 -29.57 -4.36
C ALA A 30 36.41 -28.33 -3.47
N ARG A 31 37.62 -27.85 -3.15
CA ARG A 31 37.83 -26.62 -2.37
C ARG A 31 37.35 -25.38 -3.14
N ALA A 32 37.62 -25.27 -4.43
CA ALA A 32 37.15 -24.18 -5.27
C ALA A 32 35.61 -24.14 -5.32
N LEU A 33 34.96 -25.29 -5.47
CA LEU A 33 33.48 -25.39 -5.44
C LEU A 33 32.90 -25.00 -4.07
N GLN A 34 33.52 -25.46 -2.97
CA GLN A 34 33.10 -25.08 -1.61
C GLN A 34 33.28 -23.58 -1.37
N THR A 35 34.38 -23.01 -1.83
CA THR A 35 34.68 -21.57 -1.69
C THR A 35 33.72 -20.73 -2.51
N LYS A 36 33.37 -21.18 -3.72
CA LYS A 36 32.33 -20.56 -4.52
C LYS A 36 30.98 -20.55 -3.82
N ALA A 37 30.55 -21.70 -3.27
CA ALA A 37 29.29 -21.78 -2.54
C ALA A 37 29.27 -20.81 -1.35
N ARG A 38 30.36 -20.72 -0.58
CA ARG A 38 30.48 -19.76 0.53
C ARG A 38 30.44 -18.31 0.08
N LEU A 39 31.09 -17.96 -1.03
CA LEU A 39 31.07 -16.60 -1.56
C LEU A 39 29.68 -16.21 -2.08
N GLU A 40 28.94 -17.15 -2.67
CA GLU A 40 27.54 -16.92 -3.07
C GLU A 40 26.63 -16.73 -1.84
N GLU A 41 26.77 -17.56 -0.81
CA GLU A 41 26.06 -17.37 0.48
C GLU A 41 26.42 -16.03 1.14
N ALA A 42 27.70 -15.64 1.08
CA ALA A 42 28.16 -14.36 1.60
C ALA A 42 27.55 -13.18 0.83
N ALA A 43 27.51 -13.27 -0.50
CA ALA A 43 26.90 -12.26 -1.35
C ALA A 43 25.38 -12.16 -1.09
N GLU A 44 24.70 -13.27 -0.84
CA GLU A 44 23.28 -13.30 -0.43
C GLU A 44 23.06 -12.59 0.91
N ALA A 45 23.87 -12.90 1.94
CA ALA A 45 23.78 -12.24 3.23
C ALA A 45 24.09 -10.73 3.13
N ALA A 46 25.14 -10.39 2.39
CA ALA A 46 25.55 -9.01 2.15
C ALA A 46 24.47 -8.20 1.41
N VAL A 47 23.90 -8.74 0.33
CA VAL A 47 22.88 -8.01 -0.45
C VAL A 47 21.60 -7.80 0.36
N LEU A 48 21.23 -8.75 1.23
CA LEU A 48 20.11 -8.57 2.16
C LEU A 48 20.39 -7.45 3.17
N ALA A 49 21.58 -7.42 3.79
CA ALA A 49 21.95 -6.41 4.77
C ALA A 49 21.99 -4.99 4.16
N VAL A 50 22.63 -4.85 3.00
CA VAL A 50 22.70 -3.61 2.23
C VAL A 50 21.29 -3.15 1.79
N SER A 51 20.43 -4.09 1.38
CA SER A 51 19.03 -3.76 1.03
C SER A 51 18.20 -3.30 2.23
N ALA A 52 18.50 -3.80 3.44
CA ALA A 52 17.81 -3.40 4.67
C ALA A 52 18.24 -2.00 5.12
N GLU A 53 19.51 -1.62 4.92
CA GLU A 53 20.03 -0.27 5.22
C GLU A 53 19.59 0.78 4.17
N ASP A 54 19.09 0.35 3.00
CA ASP A 54 18.76 1.20 1.85
C ASP A 54 19.92 2.03 1.29
N SER A 55 21.15 1.52 1.35
CA SER A 55 22.34 2.28 0.94
C SER A 55 23.30 1.43 0.10
N GLU A 56 24.20 2.07 -0.65
CA GLU A 56 25.28 1.38 -1.38
C GLU A 56 26.51 1.19 -0.47
N ASN A 57 26.31 0.61 0.72
CA ASN A 57 27.35 0.50 1.73
C ASN A 57 28.35 -0.62 1.40
N HIS A 58 29.41 -0.28 0.68
CA HIS A 58 30.49 -1.21 0.33
C HIS A 58 31.20 -1.79 1.56
N THR A 59 31.35 -1.03 2.65
CA THR A 59 31.98 -1.51 3.88
C THR A 59 31.13 -2.57 4.57
N LEU A 60 29.80 -2.38 4.58
CA LEU A 60 28.89 -3.39 5.11
C LEU A 60 28.97 -4.69 4.29
N ALA A 61 28.92 -4.59 2.96
CA ALA A 61 29.04 -5.76 2.09
C ALA A 61 30.38 -6.47 2.29
N GLN A 62 31.48 -5.73 2.40
CA GLN A 62 32.81 -6.28 2.65
C GLN A 62 32.86 -7.05 3.97
N ASN A 63 32.34 -6.48 5.07
CA ASN A 63 32.30 -7.14 6.37
C ASN A 63 31.55 -8.48 6.34
N TYR A 64 30.46 -8.56 5.58
CA TYR A 64 29.73 -9.82 5.39
C TYR A 64 30.55 -10.84 4.59
N ILE A 65 31.24 -10.41 3.53
CA ILE A 65 32.08 -11.31 2.74
C ILE A 65 33.26 -11.85 3.56
N GLU A 66 33.96 -10.99 4.30
CA GLU A 66 35.06 -11.38 5.20
C GLU A 66 34.61 -12.31 6.32
N HIS A 67 33.36 -12.22 6.77
CA HIS A 67 32.82 -13.10 7.80
C HIS A 67 32.53 -14.53 7.29
N TYR A 68 32.07 -14.66 6.05
CA TYR A 68 31.65 -15.95 5.49
C TYR A 68 32.75 -16.68 4.72
N VAL A 69 33.72 -15.94 4.13
CA VAL A 69 34.80 -16.51 3.33
C VAL A 69 36.11 -16.45 4.12
N TYR A 70 36.57 -17.62 4.56
CA TYR A 70 37.88 -17.80 5.21
C TYR A 70 39.01 -17.96 4.17
N ASP A 71 40.26 -17.73 4.59
CA ASP A 71 41.49 -17.92 3.79
C ASP A 71 41.56 -17.07 2.51
N VAL A 72 40.99 -15.86 2.54
CA VAL A 72 41.06 -14.90 1.44
C VAL A 72 42.37 -14.12 1.53
N GLU A 73 43.16 -14.11 0.45
CA GLU A 73 44.33 -13.23 0.35
C GLU A 73 43.91 -11.78 0.07
N ASP A 74 42.98 -11.61 -0.86
CA ASP A 74 42.41 -10.31 -1.23
C ASP A 74 40.97 -10.44 -1.75
N ILE A 75 40.18 -9.40 -1.52
CA ILE A 75 38.84 -9.23 -2.11
C ILE A 75 38.99 -8.24 -3.26
N GLU A 76 39.07 -8.75 -4.47
CA GLU A 76 39.13 -7.95 -5.68
C GLU A 76 37.72 -7.62 -6.18
N ASN A 77 37.55 -6.41 -6.74
CA ASN A 77 36.36 -6.03 -7.51
C ASN A 77 35.01 -6.13 -6.76
N LEU A 78 34.96 -5.79 -5.47
CA LEU A 78 33.69 -5.67 -4.74
C LEU A 78 32.85 -4.51 -5.30
N ASN A 79 31.71 -4.86 -5.88
CA ASN A 79 30.76 -3.92 -6.45
C ASN A 79 29.40 -4.05 -5.76
N VAL A 80 28.90 -2.94 -5.24
CA VAL A 80 27.57 -2.81 -4.63
C VAL A 80 26.80 -1.79 -5.45
N GLN A 81 25.63 -2.16 -5.93
CA GLN A 81 24.80 -1.29 -6.77
C GLN A 81 23.36 -1.31 -6.29
N ARG A 82 22.74 -0.13 -6.28
CA ARG A 82 21.31 0.08 -6.09
C ARG A 82 20.72 0.61 -7.39
N LEU A 83 19.81 -0.17 -7.98
CA LEU A 83 19.11 0.19 -9.22
C LEU A 83 17.68 0.62 -8.89
N SER A 84 17.27 1.78 -9.41
CA SER A 84 15.87 2.21 -9.34
C SER A 84 15.02 1.51 -10.40
N CYS A 85 13.69 1.50 -10.20
CA CYS A 85 12.77 0.86 -11.13
C CYS A 85 12.80 1.52 -12.52
N GLU A 86 13.08 2.83 -12.55
CA GLU A 86 13.17 3.64 -13.76
C GLU A 86 14.35 3.21 -14.64
N ASP A 87 15.44 2.72 -14.03
CA ASP A 87 16.62 2.21 -14.73
C ASP A 87 16.45 0.76 -15.23
N MET A 88 15.32 0.11 -14.89
CA MET A 88 15.06 -1.31 -15.18
C MET A 88 13.84 -1.50 -16.09
N PRO A 89 14.05 -1.84 -17.38
CA PRO A 89 12.95 -2.08 -18.33
C PRO A 89 11.96 -3.15 -17.86
N ASP A 90 12.45 -4.19 -17.19
CA ASP A 90 11.60 -5.27 -16.64
C ASP A 90 10.69 -4.77 -15.51
N CYS A 91 11.18 -3.84 -14.67
CA CYS A 91 10.38 -3.23 -13.62
C CYS A 91 9.29 -2.32 -14.22
N GLN A 92 9.65 -1.48 -15.19
CA GLN A 92 8.70 -0.63 -15.91
C GLN A 92 7.62 -1.44 -16.65
N ALA A 93 8.01 -2.53 -17.31
CA ALA A 93 7.07 -3.43 -17.98
C ALA A 93 6.14 -4.12 -16.97
N GLY A 94 6.65 -4.46 -15.79
CA GLY A 94 5.86 -4.98 -14.66
C GLY A 94 4.81 -3.99 -14.16
N LEU A 95 5.15 -2.70 -14.02
CA LEU A 95 4.22 -1.64 -13.58
C LEU A 95 2.99 -1.58 -14.49
N SER A 96 3.18 -1.69 -15.81
CA SER A 96 2.06 -1.69 -16.78
C SER A 96 1.10 -2.89 -16.63
N LYS A 97 1.52 -3.94 -15.94
CA LYS A 97 0.75 -5.15 -15.62
C LYS A 97 0.27 -5.19 -14.16
N GLY A 98 0.44 -4.09 -13.41
CA GLY A 98 0.04 -3.99 -12.01
C GLY A 98 1.03 -4.64 -11.03
N GLN A 99 2.29 -4.90 -11.41
CA GLN A 99 3.31 -5.37 -10.48
C GLN A 99 3.86 -4.21 -9.63
N ALA A 100 4.31 -4.51 -8.41
CA ALA A 100 4.84 -3.52 -7.48
C ALA A 100 6.20 -2.97 -7.93
N ARG A 101 6.44 -1.68 -7.67
CA ARG A 101 7.72 -1.01 -7.88
C ARG A 101 8.76 -1.59 -6.92
N TYR A 102 10.03 -1.72 -7.33
CA TYR A 102 11.09 -2.18 -6.45
C TYR A 102 12.44 -1.52 -6.77
N PHE A 103 13.29 -1.43 -5.75
CA PHE A 103 14.73 -1.27 -5.91
C PHE A 103 15.38 -2.65 -6.03
N GLU A 104 16.35 -2.80 -6.93
CA GLU A 104 17.18 -4.00 -6.99
C GLU A 104 18.58 -3.68 -6.47
N TYR A 105 18.98 -4.39 -5.42
CA TYR A 105 20.32 -4.35 -4.85
C TYR A 105 21.13 -5.49 -5.45
N ARG A 106 22.37 -5.22 -5.83
CA ARG A 106 23.29 -6.22 -6.36
C ARG A 106 24.61 -6.11 -5.62
N VAL A 107 25.11 -7.26 -5.16
CA VAL A 107 26.45 -7.38 -4.58
C VAL A 107 27.20 -8.41 -5.42
N ALA A 108 28.36 -8.03 -5.93
CA ALA A 108 29.26 -8.92 -6.66
C ALA A 108 30.68 -8.73 -6.15
N GLY A 109 31.44 -9.82 -6.03
CA GLY A 109 32.83 -9.77 -5.58
C GLY A 109 33.64 -10.93 -6.12
N GLN A 110 34.95 -10.75 -6.14
CA GLN A 110 35.93 -11.76 -6.52
C GLN A 110 36.90 -11.94 -5.35
N THR A 111 37.19 -13.19 -4.99
CA THR A 111 38.16 -13.52 -3.93
C THR A 111 39.25 -14.39 -4.50
N ARG A 112 40.50 -14.12 -4.10
CA ARG A 112 41.67 -14.89 -4.49
C ARG A 112 42.13 -15.81 -3.37
N HIS A 113 42.46 -17.06 -3.72
CA HIS A 113 42.83 -18.13 -2.79
C HIS A 113 44.08 -18.87 -3.24
N GLU A 114 44.94 -19.26 -2.30
CA GLU A 114 46.08 -20.14 -2.56
C GLU A 114 45.62 -21.58 -2.83
N SER A 115 46.17 -22.25 -3.85
CA SER A 115 45.93 -23.68 -4.10
C SER A 115 46.71 -24.54 -3.11
N TRP A 116 46.12 -25.64 -2.62
CA TRP A 116 46.88 -26.58 -1.76
C TRP A 116 47.91 -27.37 -2.57
N PHE A 117 47.62 -27.62 -3.85
CA PHE A 117 48.48 -28.39 -4.73
C PHE A 117 48.74 -27.64 -6.05
N PRO A 118 49.67 -26.67 -6.05
CA PRO A 118 49.93 -25.81 -7.21
C PRO A 118 50.41 -26.58 -8.46
N GLY A 119 50.92 -27.81 -8.27
CA GLY A 119 51.47 -28.66 -9.32
C GLY A 119 52.87 -28.21 -9.72
N GLN A 120 53.80 -29.15 -9.93
CA GLN A 120 55.13 -28.85 -10.47
C GLN A 120 55.53 -29.88 -11.53
N GLY A 121 55.96 -29.38 -12.69
CA GLY A 121 56.57 -30.18 -13.76
C GLY A 121 55.63 -31.16 -14.46
N VAL A 122 55.44 -32.35 -13.85
CA VAL A 122 54.79 -33.53 -14.46
C VAL A 122 53.38 -33.81 -13.92
N ILE A 123 52.91 -33.01 -12.94
CA ILE A 123 51.63 -33.19 -12.26
C ILE A 123 50.74 -31.97 -12.55
N VAL A 124 49.52 -32.22 -13.03
CA VAL A 124 48.51 -31.20 -13.35
C VAL A 124 47.89 -30.68 -12.05
N GLY A 125 47.95 -29.38 -11.80
CA GLY A 125 47.36 -28.69 -10.65
C GLY A 125 46.73 -27.35 -11.04
N PHE A 126 46.08 -26.65 -10.11
CA PHE A 126 45.37 -25.39 -10.35
C PHE A 126 46.29 -24.15 -10.45
N GLY A 127 47.61 -24.32 -10.37
CA GLY A 127 48.56 -23.20 -10.25
C GLY A 127 48.64 -22.67 -8.82
N GLU A 128 49.44 -21.63 -8.57
CA GLU A 128 49.67 -21.11 -7.20
C GLU A 128 48.40 -20.57 -6.54
N THR A 129 47.51 -19.97 -7.33
CA THR A 129 46.25 -19.39 -6.84
C THR A 129 45.09 -19.68 -7.77
N PHE A 130 43.87 -19.65 -7.24
CA PHE A 130 42.63 -19.69 -8.01
C PHE A 130 41.68 -18.57 -7.58
N ASP A 131 40.93 -18.05 -8.54
CA ASP A 131 39.96 -16.97 -8.33
C ASP A 131 38.55 -17.52 -8.27
N VAL A 132 37.75 -16.95 -7.38
CA VAL A 132 36.35 -17.31 -7.20
C VAL A 132 35.50 -16.05 -7.27
N THR A 133 34.47 -16.07 -8.10
CA THR A 133 33.50 -14.98 -8.24
C THR A 133 32.15 -15.40 -7.68
N GLY A 134 31.50 -14.50 -6.95
CA GLY A 134 30.13 -14.66 -6.46
C GLY A 134 29.34 -13.38 -6.65
N SER A 135 28.04 -13.53 -6.90
CA SER A 135 27.14 -12.39 -7.03
C SER A 135 25.74 -12.77 -6.58
N SER A 136 25.06 -11.86 -5.91
CA SER A 136 23.67 -12.02 -5.54
C SER A 136 22.88 -10.73 -5.78
N LYS A 137 21.55 -10.87 -5.81
CA LYS A 137 20.61 -9.76 -5.95
C LYS A 137 19.46 -9.89 -4.97
N ALA A 138 19.03 -8.77 -4.38
CA ALA A 138 17.83 -8.68 -3.57
C ALA A 138 16.91 -7.58 -4.12
N ARG A 139 15.61 -7.77 -3.97
CA ARG A 139 14.61 -6.77 -4.37
C ARG A 139 13.90 -6.25 -3.14
N ARG A 140 13.90 -4.93 -3.00
CA ARG A 140 13.10 -4.23 -1.99
C ARG A 140 11.93 -3.57 -2.69
N TYR A 141 10.74 -4.14 -2.51
CA TYR A 141 9.52 -3.55 -3.06
C TYR A 141 9.21 -2.24 -2.33
N GLN A 142 8.95 -1.20 -3.10
CA GLN A 142 8.45 0.06 -2.58
C GLN A 142 6.96 -0.10 -2.35
N GLY A 143 6.53 0.27 -1.14
CA GLY A 143 5.11 0.45 -0.88
C GLY A 143 4.55 1.52 -1.82
N GLN A 144 3.43 1.24 -2.47
CA GLN A 144 2.81 2.23 -3.34
C GLN A 144 2.18 3.35 -2.48
N PRO A 145 2.34 4.62 -2.85
CA PRO A 145 1.70 5.71 -2.12
C PRO A 145 0.19 5.58 -2.22
N VAL A 146 -0.49 5.94 -1.14
CA VAL A 146 -1.94 5.78 -0.99
C VAL A 146 -2.58 7.14 -0.76
N ASP A 147 -3.69 7.38 -1.44
CA ASP A 147 -4.65 8.42 -1.12
C ASP A 147 -5.74 7.83 -0.22
N ILE A 148 -5.80 8.30 1.02
CA ILE A 148 -6.75 7.81 2.03
C ILE A 148 -7.89 8.82 2.15
N THR A 149 -9.13 8.37 2.03
CA THR A 149 -10.33 9.21 2.17
C THR A 149 -11.14 8.74 3.36
N PHE A 150 -11.13 9.53 4.43
CA PHE A 150 -11.97 9.30 5.60
C PHE A 150 -13.36 9.87 5.39
N ILE A 151 -14.38 9.02 5.55
CA ILE A 151 -15.78 9.39 5.55
C ILE A 151 -16.25 9.28 6.99
N VAL A 152 -16.41 10.41 7.67
CA VAL A 152 -16.58 10.44 9.12
C VAL A 152 -17.96 10.91 9.50
N ASP A 153 -18.61 10.17 10.38
CA ASP A 153 -19.85 10.56 11.01
C ASP A 153 -19.64 11.73 11.98
N PHE A 154 -20.36 12.82 11.74
CA PHE A 154 -20.43 14.01 12.60
C PHE A 154 -21.88 14.26 13.03
N SER A 155 -22.71 13.22 13.13
CA SER A 155 -24.05 13.30 13.71
C SER A 155 -24.02 13.48 15.23
N GLY A 156 -25.16 13.86 15.81
CA GLY A 156 -25.25 14.19 17.24
C GLY A 156 -24.87 13.04 18.18
N SER A 157 -25.09 11.77 17.79
CA SER A 157 -24.73 10.58 18.59
C SER A 157 -23.23 10.45 18.82
N MET A 158 -22.43 11.03 17.93
CA MET A 158 -20.97 11.04 18.05
C MET A 158 -20.45 11.89 19.23
N ASN A 159 -21.32 12.70 19.85
CA ASN A 159 -20.98 13.41 21.08
C ASN A 159 -21.16 12.56 22.35
N ASP A 160 -21.75 11.36 22.23
CA ASP A 160 -21.97 10.48 23.36
C ASP A 160 -20.68 9.75 23.76
N HIS A 161 -20.66 9.29 25.01
CA HIS A 161 -19.62 8.40 25.51
C HIS A 161 -19.90 6.96 25.06
N TRP A 162 -18.84 6.15 24.95
CA TRP A 162 -18.92 4.75 24.57
C TRP A 162 -17.94 3.92 25.41
N SER A 163 -18.17 2.62 25.53
CA SER A 163 -17.34 1.75 26.39
C SER A 163 -15.92 1.53 25.86
N GLY A 164 -15.71 1.75 24.56
CA GLY A 164 -14.44 1.52 23.88
C GLY A 164 -13.41 2.64 24.00
N GLY A 165 -13.76 3.74 24.66
CA GLY A 165 -12.92 4.93 24.70
C GLY A 165 -13.00 5.71 26.01
N LYS A 166 -12.22 6.79 26.10
CA LYS A 166 -12.12 7.63 27.30
C LYS A 166 -12.82 8.97 27.15
N LYS A 167 -13.19 9.35 25.92
CA LYS A 167 -13.85 10.62 25.60
C LYS A 167 -15.19 10.34 24.93
N SER A 168 -15.81 11.38 24.37
CA SER A 168 -16.87 11.16 23.39
C SER A 168 -16.31 10.47 22.15
N LYS A 169 -17.16 9.72 21.45
CA LYS A 169 -16.82 9.00 20.23
C LYS A 169 -16.05 9.86 19.22
N ILE A 170 -16.53 11.08 18.97
CA ILE A 170 -15.88 11.97 18.01
C ILE A 170 -14.49 12.43 18.45
N GLU A 171 -14.30 12.69 19.74
CA GLU A 171 -13.00 13.14 20.25
C GLU A 171 -11.97 12.00 20.23
N ASP A 172 -12.39 10.78 20.56
CA ASP A 172 -11.54 9.60 20.40
C ASP A 172 -11.21 9.35 18.91
N LEU A 173 -12.16 9.53 18.01
CA LEU A 173 -11.94 9.37 16.56
C LEU A 173 -10.95 10.39 16.00
N LYS A 174 -11.02 11.65 16.45
CA LYS A 174 -10.03 12.69 16.09
C LYS A 174 -8.63 12.31 16.57
N ASP A 175 -8.50 11.81 17.80
CA ASP A 175 -7.21 11.33 18.33
C ASP A 175 -6.66 10.16 17.49
N ILE A 176 -7.53 9.25 17.03
CA ILE A 176 -7.13 8.13 16.16
C ILE A 176 -6.66 8.64 14.81
N ILE A 177 -7.39 9.58 14.18
CA ILE A 177 -6.99 10.18 12.91
C ILE A 177 -5.62 10.85 13.04
N GLU A 178 -5.37 11.56 14.13
CA GLU A 178 -4.06 12.15 14.43
C GLU A 178 -2.95 11.09 14.49
N LYS A 179 -3.15 10.01 15.28
CA LYS A 179 -2.19 8.90 15.36
C LYS A 179 -1.92 8.26 14.01
N VAL A 180 -2.97 8.03 13.20
CA VAL A 180 -2.80 7.50 11.83
C VAL A 180 -1.95 8.44 10.98
N THR A 181 -2.21 9.74 11.05
CA THR A 181 -1.41 10.71 10.29
C THR A 181 0.04 10.83 10.79
N ASP A 182 0.30 10.64 12.08
CA ASP A 182 1.65 10.59 12.64
C ASP A 182 2.45 9.40 12.10
N GLU A 183 1.83 8.21 12.01
CA GLU A 183 2.45 7.04 11.38
C GLU A 183 2.74 7.29 9.90
N LEU A 184 1.76 7.82 9.16
CA LEU A 184 1.94 8.19 7.75
C LEU A 184 3.03 9.25 7.56
N ALA A 185 3.20 10.17 8.51
CA ALA A 185 4.25 11.19 8.48
C ALA A 185 5.64 10.55 8.50
N GLN A 186 5.83 9.52 9.33
CA GLN A 186 7.09 8.77 9.40
C GLN A 186 7.40 8.07 8.07
N TYR A 187 6.41 7.43 7.44
CA TYR A 187 6.58 6.83 6.11
C TYR A 187 6.88 7.87 5.03
N ASN A 188 6.19 9.01 5.05
CA ASN A 188 6.41 10.12 4.11
C ASN A 188 7.80 10.75 4.26
N ALA A 189 8.32 10.85 5.47
CA ALA A 189 9.68 11.36 5.73
C ALA A 189 10.76 10.46 5.12
N LEU A 190 10.52 9.14 5.06
CA LEU A 190 11.40 8.18 4.42
C LEU A 190 11.26 8.16 2.89
N ASN A 191 10.10 8.55 2.35
CA ASN A 191 9.79 8.50 0.91
C ASN A 191 9.21 9.84 0.39
N PRO A 192 10.01 10.92 0.35
CA PRO A 192 9.50 12.27 0.04
C PRO A 192 8.98 12.43 -1.39
N GLU A 193 9.39 11.57 -2.32
CA GLU A 193 8.91 11.59 -3.71
C GLU A 193 7.51 10.96 -3.86
N GLN A 194 7.14 10.05 -2.95
CA GLN A 194 5.92 9.26 -3.01
C GLN A 194 5.20 9.31 -1.66
N THR A 195 4.63 10.46 -1.35
CA THR A 195 3.90 10.70 -0.10
C THR A 195 2.48 10.13 -0.13
N HIS A 196 2.08 9.48 0.96
CA HIS A 196 0.67 9.25 1.28
C HIS A 196 -0.03 10.59 1.49
N ARG A 197 -1.29 10.68 1.07
CA ARG A 197 -2.13 11.86 1.29
C ARG A 197 -3.43 11.45 1.94
N VAL A 198 -3.96 12.32 2.80
CA VAL A 198 -5.24 12.10 3.47
C VAL A 198 -6.24 13.17 3.05
N ALA A 199 -7.49 12.77 2.91
CA ALA A 199 -8.65 13.63 2.77
C ALA A 199 -9.71 13.20 3.79
N ILE A 200 -10.57 14.14 4.20
CA ILE A 200 -11.72 13.85 5.07
C ILE A 200 -12.96 14.53 4.52
N THR A 201 -14.07 13.80 4.51
CA THR A 201 -15.41 14.34 4.32
C THR A 201 -16.24 13.95 5.54
N GLY A 202 -16.76 14.95 6.23
CA GLY A 202 -17.72 14.74 7.30
C GLY A 202 -19.14 14.60 6.76
N TYR A 203 -19.99 13.87 7.45
CA TYR A 203 -21.42 13.87 7.18
C TYR A 203 -22.25 13.91 8.46
N ASN A 204 -23.36 14.61 8.39
CA ASN A 204 -24.54 14.39 9.23
C ASN A 204 -25.69 14.06 8.26
N ARG A 205 -26.83 14.76 8.29
CA ARG A 205 -27.80 14.68 7.17
C ARG A 205 -27.35 15.47 5.95
N ARG A 206 -26.25 16.20 6.03
CA ARG A 206 -25.65 17.04 4.99
C ARG A 206 -24.14 16.85 4.97
N THR A 207 -23.52 17.40 3.92
CA THR A 207 -22.06 17.55 3.79
C THR A 207 -21.73 19.02 3.71
N ILE A 208 -20.53 19.41 4.13
CA ILE A 208 -20.12 20.81 4.19
C ILE A 208 -18.77 20.95 3.50
N ASN A 209 -18.63 21.93 2.61
CA ASN A 209 -17.36 22.22 1.96
C ASN A 209 -17.01 23.70 2.07
N ALA A 210 -15.72 24.01 2.06
CA ALA A 210 -15.27 25.39 1.87
C ALA A 210 -15.66 25.89 0.47
N GLY A 211 -16.33 27.04 0.41
CA GLY A 211 -16.61 27.78 -0.82
C GLY A 211 -15.65 28.94 -1.04
N ASN A 212 -15.94 29.78 -2.02
CA ASN A 212 -15.16 31.01 -2.28
C ASN A 212 -15.17 31.91 -1.03
N ASN A 213 -14.02 32.52 -0.72
CA ASN A 213 -13.82 33.43 0.42
C ASN A 213 -14.04 32.78 1.80
N ASN A 214 -13.69 31.50 1.98
CA ASN A 214 -13.85 30.74 3.22
C ASN A 214 -15.30 30.62 3.74
N LYS A 215 -16.31 30.90 2.90
CA LYS A 215 -17.69 30.68 3.28
C LYS A 215 -18.03 29.20 3.16
N LEU A 216 -18.47 28.59 4.25
CA LEU A 216 -18.94 27.20 4.25
C LEU A 216 -20.21 27.06 3.41
N ILE A 217 -20.29 25.99 2.63
CA ILE A 217 -21.45 25.65 1.82
C ILE A 217 -21.96 24.28 2.27
N ILE A 218 -23.18 24.27 2.80
CA ILE A 218 -23.89 23.05 3.16
C ILE A 218 -24.51 22.46 1.90
N ARG A 219 -24.39 21.15 1.70
CA ARG A 219 -24.85 20.41 0.53
C ARG A 219 -25.75 19.25 0.89
N ASP A 220 -26.76 19.03 0.06
CA ASP A 220 -27.53 17.80 0.00
C ASP A 220 -27.14 17.08 -1.29
N GLN A 221 -26.62 15.86 -1.16
CA GLN A 221 -26.21 15.01 -2.26
C GLN A 221 -27.42 14.38 -2.98
N ARG A 222 -28.59 14.36 -2.34
CA ARG A 222 -29.84 13.86 -2.93
C ARG A 222 -30.40 14.84 -3.93
N ILE A 223 -30.99 14.33 -5.00
CA ILE A 223 -31.76 15.14 -5.94
C ILE A 223 -33.25 14.99 -5.63
N THR A 224 -33.84 16.05 -5.07
CA THR A 224 -35.27 16.11 -4.74
C THR A 224 -36.08 16.64 -5.92
N THR A 225 -37.16 15.96 -6.28
CA THR A 225 -38.10 16.39 -7.34
C THR A 225 -39.20 17.28 -6.79
N LYS A 226 -39.64 17.01 -5.56
CA LYS A 226 -40.63 17.80 -4.84
C LYS A 226 -40.17 17.96 -3.41
N MET A 227 -40.15 19.21 -2.93
CA MET A 227 -39.93 19.51 -1.53
C MET A 227 -41.26 19.45 -0.77
N GLY A 228 -41.29 18.73 0.34
CA GLY A 228 -42.43 18.66 1.25
C GLY A 228 -42.36 19.73 2.34
N GLU A 229 -43.17 19.59 3.39
CA GLU A 229 -43.14 20.50 4.54
C GLU A 229 -41.87 20.31 5.36
N TYR A 230 -41.50 19.05 5.63
CA TYR A 230 -40.26 18.67 6.32
C TYR A 230 -39.34 17.87 5.38
N ASP A 231 -38.08 17.72 5.79
CA ASP A 231 -37.08 16.94 5.07
C ASP A 231 -37.53 15.47 4.83
N LYS A 232 -38.23 14.88 5.80
CA LYS A 232 -38.83 13.54 5.68
C LYS A 232 -39.90 13.41 4.59
N ASP A 233 -40.49 14.52 4.18
CA ASP A 233 -41.56 14.57 3.18
C ASP A 233 -41.02 14.89 1.77
N ASP A 234 -39.70 15.12 1.65
CA ASP A 234 -39.06 15.39 0.37
C ASP A 234 -39.05 14.12 -0.50
N VAL A 235 -39.48 14.26 -1.75
CA VAL A 235 -39.49 13.16 -2.72
C VAL A 235 -38.13 13.10 -3.41
N VAL A 236 -37.33 12.11 -3.06
CA VAL A 236 -35.99 11.88 -3.63
C VAL A 236 -36.09 11.10 -4.94
N ASN A 237 -35.40 11.57 -5.98
CA ASN A 237 -35.22 10.84 -7.22
C ASN A 237 -33.90 10.07 -7.18
N PHE A 238 -33.97 8.80 -6.80
CA PHE A 238 -32.81 7.93 -6.66
C PHE A 238 -32.08 7.70 -7.99
N ASN A 239 -32.79 7.54 -9.10
CA ASN A 239 -32.16 7.36 -10.42
C ASN A 239 -31.33 8.59 -10.79
N LYS A 240 -31.93 9.78 -10.71
CA LYS A 240 -31.23 11.02 -11.03
C LYS A 240 -30.08 11.32 -10.07
N THR A 241 -30.23 10.94 -8.80
CA THR A 241 -29.17 11.06 -7.78
C THR A 241 -27.96 10.23 -8.17
N ILE A 242 -28.15 8.97 -8.59
CA ILE A 242 -27.07 8.09 -9.07
C ILE A 242 -26.49 8.57 -10.39
N GLU A 243 -27.34 8.91 -11.37
CA GLU A 243 -26.91 9.45 -12.67
C GLU A 243 -25.95 10.63 -12.50
N GLN A 244 -26.22 11.51 -11.53
CA GLN A 244 -25.41 12.69 -11.27
C GLN A 244 -24.48 12.55 -10.06
N GLN A 245 -24.25 11.37 -9.50
CA GLN A 245 -23.61 11.26 -8.18
C GLN A 245 -22.24 11.95 -8.09
N PHE A 246 -21.46 11.95 -9.17
CA PHE A 246 -20.13 12.56 -9.22
C PHE A 246 -20.14 14.06 -9.52
N LYS A 247 -21.29 14.61 -9.92
CA LYS A 247 -21.46 16.06 -10.06
C LYS A 247 -21.59 16.72 -8.70
N VAL A 248 -20.62 17.55 -8.34
CA VAL A 248 -20.67 18.36 -7.11
C VAL A 248 -21.95 19.21 -7.10
N LYS A 249 -22.76 19.04 -6.06
CA LYS A 249 -24.06 19.71 -5.92
C LYS A 249 -23.91 21.18 -5.51
N GLY A 250 -24.94 21.97 -5.78
CA GLY A 250 -25.05 23.35 -5.30
C GLY A 250 -25.30 23.43 -3.80
N ALA A 251 -25.54 24.63 -3.28
CA ALA A 251 -25.96 24.80 -1.89
C ALA A 251 -27.29 24.07 -1.64
N ALA A 252 -27.41 23.44 -0.47
CA ALA A 252 -28.63 22.75 -0.07
C ALA A 252 -29.81 23.75 -0.06
N LYS A 253 -30.95 23.32 -0.60
CA LYS A 253 -32.19 24.11 -0.56
C LYS A 253 -32.79 24.17 0.84
N ARG A 254 -32.49 23.17 1.67
CA ARG A 254 -32.98 23.01 3.04
C ARG A 254 -31.86 22.42 3.91
N VAL A 255 -31.65 23.04 5.06
CA VAL A 255 -30.81 22.52 6.15
C VAL A 255 -31.75 22.13 7.29
N PRO A 256 -31.85 20.83 7.64
CA PRO A 256 -32.66 20.40 8.78
C PRO A 256 -32.14 21.00 10.10
N ASN A 257 -33.05 21.29 11.03
CA ASN A 257 -32.70 21.89 12.32
C ASN A 257 -31.64 21.06 13.06
N GLY A 258 -30.61 21.74 13.56
CA GLY A 258 -29.49 21.16 14.32
C GLY A 258 -28.32 20.71 13.44
N ASP A 259 -28.50 20.57 12.12
CA ASP A 259 -27.38 20.22 11.23
C ASP A 259 -26.48 21.42 10.94
N ASP A 260 -27.02 22.64 11.06
CA ASP A 260 -26.31 23.91 10.91
C ASP A 260 -25.43 24.26 12.11
N GLU A 261 -25.66 23.59 13.25
CA GLU A 261 -24.84 23.70 14.45
C GLU A 261 -23.58 22.82 14.40
N ALA A 262 -23.48 21.90 13.43
CA ALA A 262 -22.28 21.12 13.22
C ALA A 262 -21.19 21.99 12.55
N GLU A 263 -19.97 21.89 13.06
CA GLU A 263 -18.81 22.63 12.54
C GLU A 263 -17.83 21.64 11.91
N PHE A 264 -18.03 21.25 10.66
CA PHE A 264 -17.06 20.43 9.93
C PHE A 264 -17.04 20.86 8.47
N TYR A 265 -15.99 20.50 7.73
CA TYR A 265 -15.95 20.70 6.28
C TYR A 265 -14.99 19.71 5.61
N ASP A 266 -15.16 19.53 4.30
CA ASP A 266 -14.26 18.72 3.49
C ASP A 266 -12.83 19.27 3.53
N ILE A 267 -11.87 18.43 3.91
CA ILE A 267 -10.45 18.69 3.68
C ILE A 267 -10.01 17.78 2.54
N PHE A 268 -9.53 18.38 1.45
CA PHE A 268 -9.04 17.64 0.29
C PHE A 268 -7.65 17.06 0.52
N TYR A 269 -7.21 16.17 -0.37
CA TYR A 269 -5.95 15.44 -0.24
C TYR A 269 -4.75 16.34 0.07
N THR A 270 -4.10 16.06 1.19
CA THR A 270 -2.90 16.75 1.67
C THR A 270 -1.91 15.77 2.28
N ASP A 271 -0.62 16.04 2.11
CA ASP A 271 0.50 15.41 2.82
C ASP A 271 0.99 16.29 4.00
N LYS A 272 0.41 17.47 4.17
CA LYS A 272 0.68 18.38 5.30
C LYS A 272 -0.22 18.02 6.47
N PHE A 273 0.19 17.00 7.22
CA PHE A 273 -0.62 16.42 8.29
C PHE A 273 -0.85 17.36 9.48
N ASP A 274 0.13 18.19 9.87
CA ASP A 274 -0.05 19.16 10.97
C ASP A 274 -1.25 20.10 10.76
N GLY A 275 -1.39 20.62 9.53
CA GLY A 275 -2.50 21.50 9.17
C GLY A 275 -3.83 20.75 9.11
N PHE A 276 -3.82 19.53 8.57
CA PHE A 276 -4.98 18.65 8.52
C PHE A 276 -5.49 18.31 9.93
N VAL A 277 -4.62 17.85 10.83
CA VAL A 277 -4.98 17.49 12.22
C VAL A 277 -5.50 18.71 12.98
N LYS A 278 -4.88 19.87 12.80
CA LYS A 278 -5.33 21.12 13.42
C LYS A 278 -6.78 21.46 13.05
N ASP A 279 -7.12 21.33 11.76
CA ASP A 279 -8.48 21.59 11.27
C ASP A 279 -9.47 20.55 11.82
N VAL A 280 -9.11 19.25 11.73
CA VAL A 280 -9.94 18.12 12.22
C VAL A 280 -10.25 18.23 13.71
N ARG A 281 -9.27 18.62 14.54
CA ARG A 281 -9.47 18.84 15.98
C ARG A 281 -10.54 19.90 16.26
N GLY A 282 -10.64 20.91 15.40
CA GLY A 282 -11.63 21.98 15.49
C GLY A 282 -13.06 21.56 15.15
N PHE A 283 -13.27 20.37 14.56
CA PHE A 283 -14.58 19.97 14.07
C PHE A 283 -15.58 19.65 15.19
N LYS A 284 -16.88 19.82 14.97
CA LYS A 284 -17.93 19.49 15.94
C LYS A 284 -19.06 18.73 15.29
N ALA A 285 -19.54 17.71 15.98
CA ALA A 285 -20.62 16.86 15.55
C ALA A 285 -21.98 17.40 16.01
N ASN A 286 -22.97 17.39 15.14
CA ASN A 286 -24.37 17.70 15.47
C ASN A 286 -25.31 17.24 14.33
N GLY A 287 -26.60 17.12 14.63
CA GLY A 287 -27.63 16.78 13.66
C GLY A 287 -27.91 15.28 13.57
N GLY A 288 -28.63 14.88 12.51
CA GLY A 288 -28.97 13.48 12.27
C GLY A 288 -27.92 12.73 11.42
N THR A 289 -28.07 11.41 11.30
CA THR A 289 -27.16 10.55 10.55
C THR A 289 -27.69 10.25 9.15
N ALA A 290 -26.89 10.49 8.10
CA ALA A 290 -27.17 10.06 6.73
C ALA A 290 -25.89 9.74 5.95
N SER A 291 -25.39 8.52 6.10
CA SER A 291 -24.17 8.00 5.50
C SER A 291 -24.09 8.15 3.97
N LEU A 292 -25.22 8.06 3.25
CA LEU A 292 -25.27 8.30 1.80
C LEU A 292 -24.67 9.65 1.39
N GLN A 293 -24.78 10.66 2.25
CA GLN A 293 -24.28 12.01 2.00
C GLN A 293 -22.75 12.00 1.94
N GLY A 294 -22.12 11.38 2.95
CA GLY A 294 -20.67 11.23 3.03
C GLY A 294 -20.14 10.36 1.90
N ILE A 295 -20.79 9.23 1.58
CA ILE A 295 -20.36 8.30 0.54
C ILE A 295 -20.37 8.96 -0.85
N ILE A 296 -21.47 9.61 -1.23
CA ILE A 296 -21.54 10.31 -2.52
C ILE A 296 -20.49 11.42 -2.59
N ARG A 297 -20.29 12.15 -1.48
CA ARG A 297 -19.31 13.24 -1.45
C ARG A 297 -17.88 12.74 -1.55
N ALA A 298 -17.53 11.65 -0.86
CA ALA A 298 -16.25 10.99 -1.01
C ALA A 298 -16.01 10.54 -2.44
N GLY A 299 -17.02 9.95 -3.09
CA GLY A 299 -16.96 9.61 -4.51
C GLY A 299 -16.57 10.81 -5.39
N GLN A 300 -17.15 11.98 -5.14
CA GLN A 300 -16.79 13.23 -5.86
C GLN A 300 -15.36 13.69 -5.58
N ILE A 301 -14.88 13.54 -4.34
CA ILE A 301 -13.51 13.93 -3.95
C ILE A 301 -12.50 13.01 -4.63
N VAL A 302 -12.69 11.70 -4.51
CA VAL A 302 -11.76 10.69 -5.04
C VAL A 302 -11.71 10.80 -6.58
N THR A 303 -12.85 10.83 -7.27
CA THR A 303 -12.84 10.85 -8.75
C THR A 303 -12.28 12.13 -9.36
N GLN A 304 -12.25 13.24 -8.61
CA GLN A 304 -11.77 14.53 -9.11
C GLN A 304 -10.35 14.89 -8.65
N LEU A 305 -9.92 14.41 -7.48
CA LEU A 305 -8.72 14.91 -6.80
C LEU A 305 -7.66 13.82 -6.48
N ALA A 306 -8.00 12.54 -6.67
CA ALA A 306 -7.06 11.43 -6.51
C ALA A 306 -5.86 11.58 -7.48
N LYS A 307 -4.67 11.22 -7.00
CA LYS A 307 -3.42 11.25 -7.79
C LYS A 307 -2.52 10.05 -7.53
N ARG A 308 -2.71 9.31 -6.44
CA ARG A 308 -1.92 8.14 -6.09
C ARG A 308 -2.47 6.86 -6.74
N PRO A 309 -1.63 5.84 -7.00
CA PRO A 309 -2.07 4.58 -7.63
C PRO A 309 -3.08 3.82 -6.75
N LYS A 310 -3.00 3.97 -5.43
CA LYS A 310 -3.87 3.29 -4.47
C LYS A 310 -4.82 4.28 -3.80
N GLN A 311 -6.11 3.96 -3.80
CA GLN A 311 -7.18 4.76 -3.21
C GLN A 311 -7.85 3.93 -2.11
N LEU A 312 -7.72 4.35 -0.85
CA LEU A 312 -8.34 3.66 0.28
C LEU A 312 -9.46 4.54 0.85
N ILE A 313 -10.70 4.06 0.78
CA ILE A 313 -11.87 4.80 1.26
C ILE A 313 -12.37 4.15 2.56
N ILE A 314 -12.30 4.87 3.68
CA ILE A 314 -12.64 4.34 5.00
C ILE A 314 -13.84 5.08 5.55
N ILE A 315 -14.91 4.36 5.83
CA ILE A 315 -16.12 4.89 6.47
C ILE A 315 -16.02 4.62 7.99
N LEU A 316 -16.14 5.67 8.78
CA LEU A 316 -16.08 5.66 10.24
C LEU A 316 -17.44 6.13 10.77
N SER A 317 -18.20 5.21 11.36
CA SER A 317 -19.60 5.44 11.76
C SER A 317 -19.91 4.78 13.10
N ASP A 318 -20.72 5.44 13.93
CA ASP A 318 -21.17 4.91 15.23
C ASP A 318 -22.60 4.34 15.22
N GLY A 319 -23.27 4.34 14.06
CA GLY A 319 -24.65 3.86 14.03
C GLY A 319 -25.32 3.79 12.66
N GLU A 320 -26.65 3.73 12.74
CA GLU A 320 -27.57 3.66 11.61
C GLU A 320 -28.01 5.05 11.14
N ASP A 321 -28.38 5.13 9.86
CA ASP A 321 -28.99 6.32 9.30
C ASP A 321 -30.32 6.65 10.00
N TRP A 322 -30.56 7.93 10.27
CA TRP A 322 -31.71 8.37 11.05
C TRP A 322 -33.02 8.32 10.23
N ASN A 323 -34.03 7.58 10.72
CA ASN A 323 -35.40 7.63 10.22
C ASN A 323 -35.49 7.35 8.69
N HIS A 324 -36.10 8.24 7.91
CA HIS A 324 -36.29 8.07 6.47
C HIS A 324 -34.98 7.92 5.66
N TYR A 325 -33.81 8.26 6.21
CA TYR A 325 -32.52 8.00 5.57
C TYR A 325 -32.13 6.51 5.57
N ALA A 326 -32.55 5.75 6.59
CA ALA A 326 -32.31 4.31 6.69
C ALA A 326 -32.83 3.52 5.49
N GLU A 327 -33.93 3.97 4.90
CA GLU A 327 -34.47 3.35 3.67
C GLU A 327 -33.83 3.89 2.38
N GLN A 328 -33.21 5.06 2.41
CA GLN A 328 -32.65 5.71 1.22
C GLN A 328 -31.29 5.11 0.86
N THR A 329 -30.45 4.84 1.85
CA THR A 329 -29.11 4.30 1.63
C THR A 329 -29.15 2.94 0.91
N PRO A 330 -29.92 1.93 1.36
CA PRO A 330 -30.04 0.66 0.65
C PRO A 330 -30.55 0.82 -0.80
N LYS A 331 -31.52 1.71 -1.04
CA LYS A 331 -32.08 1.98 -2.38
C LYS A 331 -31.03 2.57 -3.34
N LEU A 332 -30.11 3.39 -2.84
CA LEU A 332 -29.00 3.95 -3.62
C LEU A 332 -27.90 2.91 -3.84
N VAL A 333 -27.58 2.12 -2.82
CA VAL A 333 -26.61 1.02 -2.92
C VAL A 333 -27.04 -0.01 -3.96
N GLU A 334 -28.31 -0.43 -3.95
CA GLU A 334 -28.87 -1.35 -4.95
C GLU A 334 -28.77 -0.80 -6.38
N LYS A 335 -28.85 0.53 -6.53
CA LYS A 335 -28.66 1.22 -7.82
C LYS A 335 -27.20 1.40 -8.22
N GLY A 336 -26.26 0.96 -7.38
CA GLY A 336 -24.84 0.94 -7.67
C GLY A 336 -24.05 2.12 -7.08
N MET A 337 -24.54 2.83 -6.05
CA MET A 337 -23.83 3.97 -5.45
C MET A 337 -22.33 3.69 -5.20
N CYS A 338 -22.03 2.66 -4.41
CA CYS A 338 -20.67 2.34 -4.01
C CYS A 338 -19.89 1.60 -5.10
N THR A 339 -20.55 0.64 -5.78
CA THR A 339 -19.98 -0.06 -6.94
C THR A 339 -19.55 0.91 -8.04
N ASN A 340 -20.32 1.97 -8.28
CA ASN A 340 -19.96 2.98 -9.26
C ASN A 340 -18.72 3.76 -8.85
N ILE A 341 -18.56 4.11 -7.56
CA ILE A 341 -17.34 4.79 -7.07
C ILE A 341 -16.12 3.90 -7.31
N LEU A 342 -16.19 2.63 -6.88
CA LEU A 342 -15.10 1.67 -7.04
C LEU A 342 -14.79 1.41 -8.53
N ASN A 343 -15.81 1.10 -9.34
CA ASN A 343 -15.63 0.81 -10.76
C ASN A 343 -15.24 2.05 -11.56
N MET A 344 -15.49 3.26 -11.05
CA MET A 344 -14.98 4.46 -11.69
C MET A 344 -13.46 4.46 -11.73
N ILE A 345 -12.84 4.06 -10.62
CA ILE A 345 -11.40 4.08 -10.40
C ILE A 345 -10.76 2.79 -10.94
N ASN A 346 -11.31 1.63 -10.54
CA ASN A 346 -10.82 0.30 -10.94
C ASN A 346 -11.07 -0.02 -12.42
N GLY A 347 -12.07 0.61 -13.01
CA GLY A 347 -12.67 0.17 -14.28
C GLY A 347 -13.76 -0.89 -14.04
N GLY A 348 -14.76 -0.91 -14.92
CA GLY A 348 -15.90 -1.81 -14.80
C GLY A 348 -17.23 -1.15 -15.13
N LYS A 349 -18.32 -1.91 -14.95
CA LYS A 349 -19.67 -1.45 -15.29
C LYS A 349 -20.13 -0.39 -14.29
N VAL A 350 -20.69 0.70 -14.78
CA VAL A 350 -21.26 1.79 -13.98
C VAL A 350 -22.69 2.08 -14.41
N THR A 351 -23.52 2.48 -13.46
CA THR A 351 -24.92 2.88 -13.69
C THR A 351 -25.11 4.41 -13.70
N ALA A 352 -24.09 5.17 -13.28
CA ALA A 352 -24.10 6.63 -13.33
C ALA A 352 -23.75 7.15 -14.74
N ASP A 353 -24.40 8.25 -15.15
CA ASP A 353 -24.16 8.91 -16.44
C ASP A 353 -23.10 10.00 -16.26
N ASN A 354 -21.88 9.72 -16.71
CA ASN A 354 -20.70 10.56 -16.45
C ASN A 354 -20.53 11.74 -17.42
N THR A 355 -21.61 12.40 -17.82
CA THR A 355 -21.51 13.53 -18.78
C THR A 355 -20.74 14.75 -18.23
N SER A 356 -20.37 14.78 -16.94
CA SER A 356 -19.68 15.91 -16.30
C SER A 356 -18.27 15.63 -15.78
N ASP A 357 -17.72 14.42 -15.97
CA ASP A 357 -16.40 14.06 -15.42
C ASP A 357 -15.36 13.82 -16.52
N SER A 358 -14.07 13.91 -16.14
CA SER A 358 -12.94 13.62 -17.04
C SER A 358 -12.75 12.12 -17.32
N ILE A 359 -13.70 11.28 -16.91
CA ILE A 359 -13.58 9.81 -16.90
C ILE A 359 -14.44 9.26 -18.03
N ASN A 360 -13.77 8.71 -19.05
CA ASN A 360 -14.41 8.16 -20.23
C ASN A 360 -15.21 6.89 -19.88
N VAL A 361 -16.54 7.03 -19.81
CA VAL A 361 -17.47 5.90 -19.75
C VAL A 361 -17.99 5.63 -21.15
N VAL A 362 -17.68 4.44 -21.67
CA VAL A 362 -18.13 4.00 -23.00
C VAL A 362 -19.14 2.88 -22.81
N ASN A 363 -20.38 3.10 -23.28
CA ASN A 363 -21.47 2.13 -23.17
C ASN A 363 -21.73 1.63 -21.73
N GLY A 364 -21.59 2.51 -20.72
CA GLY A 364 -21.80 2.16 -19.32
C GLY A 364 -20.65 1.39 -18.66
N VAL A 365 -19.45 1.44 -19.25
CA VAL A 365 -18.22 0.85 -18.68
C VAL A 365 -17.15 1.92 -18.53
N SER A 366 -16.67 2.13 -17.30
CA SER A 366 -15.48 2.93 -17.00
C SER A 366 -14.23 2.16 -17.41
N GLN A 367 -13.26 2.86 -18.03
CA GLN A 367 -11.93 2.31 -18.32
C GLN A 367 -10.98 2.35 -17.11
N GLY A 368 -11.48 2.86 -15.97
CA GLY A 368 -10.67 3.12 -14.78
C GLY A 368 -9.87 4.41 -14.89
N MET A 369 -9.39 4.89 -13.74
CA MET A 369 -8.60 6.11 -13.64
C MET A 369 -7.12 5.78 -13.71
N LYS A 370 -6.32 6.76 -14.14
CA LYS A 370 -4.87 6.66 -14.18
C LYS A 370 -4.24 7.81 -13.40
N THR A 371 -3.11 7.54 -12.76
CA THR A 371 -2.28 8.58 -12.13
C THR A 371 -1.81 9.59 -13.18
N PRO A 372 -1.36 10.79 -12.76
CA PRO A 372 -0.74 11.75 -13.69
C PRO A 372 0.42 11.15 -14.51
N ASP A 373 1.08 10.14 -13.96
CA ASP A 373 2.21 9.42 -14.57
C ASP A 373 1.75 8.24 -15.45
N GLY A 374 0.45 7.98 -15.55
CA GLY A 374 -0.15 6.98 -16.43
C GLY A 374 -0.31 5.57 -15.83
N GLU A 375 -0.02 5.39 -14.54
CA GLU A 375 -0.25 4.12 -13.83
C GLU A 375 -1.75 3.90 -13.58
N GLN A 376 -2.21 2.65 -13.65
CA GLN A 376 -3.61 2.32 -13.35
C GLN A 376 -3.90 2.52 -11.87
N MET A 377 -4.97 3.24 -11.55
CA MET A 377 -5.42 3.38 -10.17
C MET A 377 -6.26 2.18 -9.74
N THR A 378 -6.17 1.83 -8.46
CA THR A 378 -7.11 0.91 -7.80
C THR A 378 -7.72 1.55 -6.56
N ALA A 379 -8.97 1.18 -6.26
CA ALA A 379 -9.73 1.63 -5.11
C ALA A 379 -10.32 0.46 -4.33
N SER A 380 -10.25 0.57 -3.01
CA SER A 380 -10.98 -0.24 -2.04
C SER A 380 -11.79 0.64 -1.11
N MET A 381 -12.82 0.04 -0.52
CA MET A 381 -13.71 0.73 0.42
C MET A 381 -14.03 -0.20 1.57
N SER A 382 -13.95 0.33 2.79
CA SER A 382 -14.20 -0.41 4.03
C SER A 382 -15.02 0.41 5.01
N VAL A 383 -15.76 -0.27 5.87
CA VAL A 383 -16.49 0.34 7.00
C VAL A 383 -15.86 -0.15 8.29
N ILE A 384 -15.54 0.76 9.19
CA ILE A 384 -15.20 0.46 10.57
C ILE A 384 -16.31 1.04 11.44
N GLY A 385 -17.16 0.14 11.95
CA GLY A 385 -18.25 0.49 12.85
C GLY A 385 -17.85 0.29 14.30
N PHE A 386 -18.28 1.19 15.17
CA PHE A 386 -17.99 1.12 16.60
C PHE A 386 -19.22 1.55 17.42
N ASP A 387 -19.40 0.98 18.61
CA ASP A 387 -20.56 1.25 19.49
C ASP A 387 -21.95 0.88 18.90
N TYR A 388 -22.00 0.04 17.86
CA TYR A 388 -23.26 -0.51 17.32
C TYR A 388 -23.10 -1.91 16.71
N GLU A 389 -24.24 -2.56 16.42
CA GLU A 389 -24.27 -3.84 15.71
C GLU A 389 -24.19 -3.64 14.20
N LEU A 390 -23.12 -4.14 13.59
CA LEU A 390 -22.83 -3.95 12.16
C LEU A 390 -23.92 -4.47 11.21
N ASP A 391 -24.59 -5.57 11.59
CA ASP A 391 -25.66 -6.17 10.80
C ASP A 391 -26.94 -5.31 10.75
N ALA A 392 -27.06 -4.34 11.65
CA ALA A 392 -28.19 -3.45 11.71
C ALA A 392 -28.17 -2.44 10.54
N ASN A 393 -26.97 -1.99 10.11
CA ASN A 393 -26.80 -1.11 8.94
C ASN A 393 -26.56 -1.89 7.63
N VAL A 394 -27.63 -2.50 7.11
CA VAL A 394 -27.60 -3.27 5.84
C VAL A 394 -27.11 -2.43 4.65
N GLY A 395 -27.36 -1.12 4.66
CA GLY A 395 -26.93 -0.20 3.60
C GLY A 395 -25.41 -0.09 3.51
N LEU A 396 -24.74 0.22 4.62
CA LEU A 396 -23.28 0.29 4.68
C LEU A 396 -22.61 -1.05 4.40
N ARG A 397 -23.16 -2.13 4.97
CA ARG A 397 -22.62 -3.48 4.74
C ARG A 397 -22.66 -3.88 3.27
N ASN A 398 -23.79 -3.64 2.59
CA ASN A 398 -23.93 -3.95 1.17
C ASN A 398 -23.12 -3.00 0.26
N CYS A 399 -22.81 -1.80 0.74
CA CYS A 399 -22.02 -0.81 0.02
C CYS A 399 -20.57 -1.26 -0.16
N VAL A 400 -19.92 -1.74 0.91
CA VAL A 400 -18.50 -2.13 0.91
C VAL A 400 -18.28 -3.63 0.67
N GLY A 401 -19.31 -4.44 0.88
CA GLY A 401 -19.23 -5.90 0.83
C GLY A 401 -18.92 -6.50 2.20
N VAL A 402 -19.40 -7.72 2.44
CA VAL A 402 -19.39 -8.37 3.76
C VAL A 402 -17.97 -8.51 4.34
N ASP A 403 -16.98 -8.73 3.46
CA ASP A 403 -15.59 -8.95 3.88
C ASP A 403 -14.85 -7.64 4.26
N ASN A 404 -15.45 -6.48 3.96
CA ASN A 404 -14.84 -5.15 4.19
C ASN A 404 -15.53 -4.37 5.32
N VAL A 405 -16.22 -5.08 6.22
CA VAL A 405 -16.87 -4.49 7.39
C VAL A 405 -16.19 -4.97 8.66
N TYR A 406 -15.72 -4.04 9.47
CA TYR A 406 -14.96 -4.30 10.69
C TYR A 406 -15.70 -3.70 11.89
N LYS A 407 -15.77 -4.46 12.98
CA LYS A 407 -16.30 -4.00 14.27
C LYS A 407 -15.11 -3.63 15.15
N ALA A 408 -15.12 -2.43 15.70
CA ALA A 408 -14.15 -2.03 16.71
C ALA A 408 -14.84 -1.94 18.08
N GLU A 409 -14.24 -2.59 19.08
CA GLU A 409 -14.73 -2.55 20.46
C GLU A 409 -14.06 -1.43 21.27
N ASN A 410 -12.90 -0.97 20.81
CA ASN A 410 -12.13 0.08 21.48
C ASN A 410 -11.34 0.96 20.48
N THR A 411 -10.75 2.05 20.99
CA THR A 411 -9.97 3.00 20.16
C THR A 411 -8.77 2.37 19.46
N ASP A 412 -8.13 1.38 20.10
CA ASP A 412 -6.94 0.73 19.54
C ASP A 412 -7.34 -0.21 18.40
N ASP A 413 -8.50 -0.86 18.47
CA ASP A 413 -9.04 -1.66 17.35
C ASP A 413 -9.25 -0.80 16.10
N ILE A 414 -9.84 0.40 16.26
CA ILE A 414 -10.03 1.34 15.13
C ILE A 414 -8.67 1.71 14.53
N LEU A 415 -7.72 2.10 15.36
CA LEU A 415 -6.37 2.48 14.92
C LEU A 415 -5.69 1.33 14.16
N ASN A 416 -5.64 0.16 14.78
CA ASN A 416 -4.99 -1.03 14.21
C ASN A 416 -5.65 -1.45 12.90
N GLN A 417 -6.99 -1.38 12.80
CA GLN A 417 -7.69 -1.70 11.57
C GLN A 417 -7.37 -0.71 10.45
N ILE A 418 -7.33 0.59 10.73
CA ILE A 418 -6.94 1.60 9.73
C ILE A 418 -5.51 1.35 9.25
N LEU A 419 -4.56 1.15 10.16
CA LEU A 419 -3.16 0.88 9.82
C LEU A 419 -3.00 -0.44 9.04
N SER A 420 -3.78 -1.47 9.38
CA SER A 420 -3.81 -2.74 8.65
C SER A 420 -4.30 -2.56 7.22
N LEU A 421 -5.40 -1.83 7.01
CA LEU A 421 -5.93 -1.53 5.68
C LEU A 421 -4.94 -0.73 4.83
N ILE A 422 -4.27 0.25 5.44
CA ILE A 422 -3.21 1.01 4.77
C ILE A 422 -2.08 0.06 4.37
N THR A 423 -1.61 -0.79 5.28
CA THR A 423 -0.51 -1.73 5.01
C THR A 423 -0.86 -2.74 3.92
N GLU A 424 -2.09 -3.24 3.91
CA GLU A 424 -2.60 -4.14 2.87
C GLU A 424 -2.61 -3.47 1.49
N GLU A 425 -3.07 -2.21 1.40
CA GLU A 425 -3.09 -1.44 0.16
C GLU A 425 -1.69 -1.01 -0.32
N VAL A 426 -0.79 -0.71 0.61
CA VAL A 426 0.62 -0.41 0.34
C VAL A 426 1.37 -1.66 -0.13
N GLY A 427 0.84 -2.84 0.20
CA GLY A 427 1.32 -4.14 -0.22
C GLY A 427 2.02 -4.88 0.92
N HIS A 428 1.35 -5.92 1.42
CA HIS A 428 2.07 -7.04 2.04
C HIS A 428 2.55 -7.97 0.94
N LEU A 429 3.83 -8.36 1.00
CA LEU A 429 4.35 -9.53 0.31
C LEU A 429 3.54 -10.74 0.76
N THR A 430 2.64 -11.25 -0.07
CA THR A 430 2.22 -12.64 0.05
C THR A 430 3.48 -13.48 -0.20
N LEU A 431 4.02 -14.07 0.87
CA LEU A 431 5.07 -15.09 0.79
C LEU A 431 4.63 -16.26 -0.09
#